data_AF-A0A922WRI3-F1
#
_entry.id   AF-A0A922WRI3-F1
#
_cell.length_a   1.000
_cell.length_b   1.000
_cell.length_c   1.000
_cell.angle_alpha   90.00
_cell.angle_beta   90.00
_cell.angle_gamma   90.00
#
_symmetry.space_group_name_H-M   'P 1'
#
loop_
_entity.id
_entity.type
_entity.pdbx_description
1 polymer ?
#
loop_
_entity_poly.entity_id
_entity_poly.type
_entity_poly.pdbx_seq_one_letter_code
_entity_poly.pdbx_strand_id
1 'polypeptide(L)'
;MFGAPGWQEMMVVGIIALLLFGKRLPEVARSLGKGLTEFKKGVAGITDDVQSAVYTQPESSKTSRPASRDEDEPVIASAPKFTPPAEPPA
;
A
#
# COMPACT_ATOMS: atom_id res chain seq x y z
N MET A 1 -7.90 21.22 31.07
CA MET A 1 -7.01 21.09 29.91
C MET A 1 -6.17 19.85 30.11
N PHE A 2 -6.65 18.68 29.66
CA PHE A 2 -5.85 17.46 29.58
C PHE A 2 -5.46 17.32 28.10
N GLY A 3 -4.25 17.76 27.77
CA GLY A 3 -3.63 17.44 26.48
C GLY A 3 -3.38 15.93 26.41
N ALA A 4 -3.11 15.42 25.21
CA ALA A 4 -2.82 14.01 24.97
C ALA A 4 -1.94 13.43 26.09
N PRO A 5 -2.27 12.25 26.63
CA PRO A 5 -1.52 11.66 27.74
C PRO A 5 -0.05 11.63 27.36
N GLY A 6 0.74 12.32 28.17
CA GLY A 6 2.18 12.41 27.99
C GLY A 6 2.83 11.06 28.27
N TRP A 7 4.14 11.04 28.09
CA TRP A 7 4.95 9.85 28.35
C TRP A 7 4.78 9.32 29.78
N GLN A 8 4.57 10.20 30.75
CA GLN A 8 4.36 9.83 32.15
C GLN A 8 3.04 9.09 32.37
N GLU A 9 1.91 9.56 31.83
CA GLU A 9 0.64 8.84 31.96
C GLU A 9 0.69 7.47 31.26
N MET A 10 1.34 7.39 30.09
CA MET A 10 1.53 6.13 29.38
C MET A 10 2.37 5.12 30.18
N MET A 11 3.41 5.57 30.88
CA MET A 11 4.19 4.71 31.77
C MET A 11 3.34 4.18 32.95
N VAL A 12 2.53 5.04 33.57
CA VAL A 12 1.64 4.61 34.68
C VAL A 12 0.63 3.56 34.20
N VAL A 13 -0.01 3.79 33.05
CA VAL A 13 -0.94 2.82 32.46
C VAL A 13 -0.21 1.52 32.10
N GLY A 14 1.00 1.60 31.54
CA GLY A 14 1.83 0.44 31.24
C GLY A 14 2.18 -0.39 32.47
N ILE A 15 2.51 0.25 33.60
CA ILE A 15 2.76 -0.41 34.87
C ILE A 15 1.50 -1.11 35.39
N ILE A 16 0.35 -0.43 35.37
CA ILE A 16 -0.93 -1.03 35.79
C ILE A 16 -1.28 -2.24 34.91
N ALA A 17 -1.13 -2.11 33.58
CA ALA A 17 -1.33 -3.23 32.66
C ALA A 17 -0.36 -4.38 32.94
N LEU A 18 0.90 -4.09 33.25
CA LEU A 18 1.88 -5.12 33.64
C LEU A 18 1.52 -5.79 34.97
N LEU A 19 0.93 -5.08 35.93
CA LEU A 19 0.46 -5.69 37.19
C LEU A 19 -0.75 -6.60 36.97
N LEU A 20 -1.68 -6.22 36.10
CA LEU A 20 -2.88 -7.00 35.80
C LEU A 20 -2.59 -8.23 34.94
N PHE A 21 -1.78 -8.05 33.89
CA PHE A 21 -1.54 -9.09 32.88
C PHE A 21 -0.18 -9.78 33.03
N GLY A 22 0.80 -9.16 33.68
CA GLY A 22 2.13 -9.72 33.91
C GLY A 22 2.80 -10.19 32.62
N LYS A 23 3.32 -11.42 32.66
CA LYS A 23 3.97 -12.08 31.52
C LYS A 23 3.01 -12.39 30.36
N ARG A 24 1.70 -12.28 30.56
CA ARG A 24 0.70 -12.52 29.50
C ARG A 24 0.43 -11.30 28.63
N LEU A 25 0.89 -10.11 29.04
CA LEU A 25 0.78 -8.89 28.23
C LEU A 25 1.26 -9.06 26.76
N PRO A 26 2.45 -9.63 26.47
CA PRO A 26 2.88 -9.87 25.08
C PRO A 26 2.02 -10.89 24.33
N GLU A 27 1.46 -11.87 25.05
CA GLU A 27 0.56 -12.88 24.47
C GLU A 27 -0.78 -12.25 24.07
N VAL A 28 -1.36 -11.43 24.97
CA VAL A 28 -2.58 -10.65 24.73
C VAL A 28 -2.37 -9.66 23.58
N ALA A 29 -1.29 -8.88 23.59
CA ALA A 29 -0.98 -7.94 22.52
C ALA A 29 -0.83 -8.64 21.16
N ARG A 30 -0.19 -9.82 21.11
CA ARG A 30 -0.08 -10.61 19.89
C ARG A 30 -1.44 -11.12 19.41
N SER A 31 -2.29 -11.61 20.32
CA SER A 31 -3.63 -12.12 19.96
C SER A 31 -4.54 -10.99 19.43
N LEU A 32 -4.54 -9.84 20.10
CA LEU A 32 -5.30 -8.65 19.69
C LEU A 32 -4.76 -8.06 18.40
N GLY A 33 -3.43 -7.99 18.24
CA GLY A 33 -2.79 -7.47 17.03
C GLY A 33 -3.09 -8.34 15.81
N LYS A 34 -3.11 -9.66 15.96
CA LYS A 34 -3.53 -10.59 14.91
C LYS A 34 -4.99 -10.39 14.53
N GLY A 35 -5.89 -10.35 15.51
CA GLY A 35 -7.32 -10.11 15.29
C GLY A 35 -7.60 -8.77 14.58
N LEU A 36 -6.92 -7.70 14.98
CA LEU A 36 -7.06 -6.39 14.33
C LEU A 36 -6.51 -6.38 12.90
N THR A 37 -5.41 -7.11 12.65
CA THR A 37 -4.83 -7.25 11.31
C THR A 37 -5.77 -8.02 10.37
N GLU A 38 -6.32 -9.15 10.83
CA GLU A 38 -7.28 -9.95 10.07
C GLU A 38 -8.58 -9.20 9.83
N PHE A 39 -9.08 -8.48 10.84
CA PHE A 39 -10.24 -7.60 10.70
C PHE A 39 -10.01 -6.52 9.64
N LYS A 40 -8.85 -5.83 9.68
CA LYS A 40 -8.50 -4.81 8.68
C LYS A 40 -8.44 -5.40 7.27
N LYS A 41 -7.86 -6.59 7.10
CA LYS A 41 -7.82 -7.29 5.81
C LYS A 41 -9.20 -7.66 5.31
N GLY A 42 -10.07 -8.18 6.18
CA GLY A 42 -11.45 -8.52 5.83
C GLY A 42 -12.24 -7.29 5.37
N VAL A 43 -12.18 -6.19 6.13
CA VAL A 43 -12.86 -4.93 5.77
C VAL A 43 -12.31 -4.35 4.46
N ALA A 44 -10.99 -4.39 4.25
CA ALA A 44 -10.37 -3.91 3.01
C ALA A 44 -10.81 -4.75 1.79
N GLY A 45 -10.84 -6.08 1.90
CA GLY A 45 -11.32 -6.96 0.83
C GLY A 45 -12.78 -6.69 0.45
N ILE A 46 -13.65 -6.53 1.45
CA ILE A 46 -15.07 -6.21 1.22
C ILE A 46 -15.24 -4.86 0.49
N THR A 47 -14.42 -3.87 0.84
CA THR A 47 -14.46 -2.55 0.20
C THR A 47 -14.05 -2.64 -1.28
N ASP A 48 -13.04 -3.44 -1.57
CA ASP A 48 -12.53 -3.66 -2.94
C ASP A 48 -13.51 -4.45 -3.81
N ASP A 49 -14.16 -5.47 -3.24
CA ASP A 49 -15.21 -6.27 -3.91
C ASP A 49 -16.43 -5.41 -4.25
N VAL A 50 -16.88 -4.56 -3.31
CA VAL A 50 -18.00 -3.64 -3.52
C VAL A 50 -17.65 -2.60 -4.58
N GLN A 51 -16.42 -2.08 -4.57
CA GLN A 51 -15.98 -1.13 -5.59
C GLN A 51 -15.92 -1.80 -6.98
N SER A 52 -15.36 -3.01 -7.08
CA SER A 52 -15.31 -3.78 -8.34
C SER A 52 -16.70 -4.14 -8.88
N ALA A 53 -17.65 -4.46 -8.00
CA ALA A 53 -19.04 -4.74 -8.36
C ALA A 53 -19.81 -3.50 -8.85
N VAL A 54 -19.50 -2.31 -8.30
CA VAL A 54 -20.14 -1.03 -8.70
C VAL A 54 -19.55 -0.48 -10.01
N TYR A 55 -18.28 -0.77 -10.33
CA TYR A 55 -17.60 -0.29 -11.54
C TYR A 55 -17.55 -1.30 -12.71
N THR A 56 -18.16 -2.49 -12.60
CA THR A 56 -18.30 -3.40 -13.73
C THR A 56 -19.42 -2.93 -14.68
N GLN A 57 -19.07 -2.01 -15.59
CA GLN A 57 -19.74 -1.87 -16.87
C GLN A 57 -19.28 -2.97 -17.85
N PRO A 58 -20.14 -3.41 -18.79
CA PRO A 58 -19.85 -4.51 -19.71
C PRO A 58 -18.97 -4.02 -20.86
N GLU A 59 -17.64 -4.14 -20.74
CA GLU A 59 -16.75 -4.00 -21.90
C GLU A 59 -16.83 -5.27 -22.77
N SER A 60 -17.84 -5.25 -23.64
CA SER A 60 -17.87 -6.00 -24.89
C SER A 60 -16.57 -5.77 -25.68
N SER A 61 -16.08 -6.87 -26.28
CA SER A 61 -15.33 -6.89 -27.55
C SER A 61 -13.92 -6.26 -27.60
N LYS A 62 -12.89 -7.08 -27.33
CA LYS A 62 -11.70 -7.18 -28.20
C LYS A 62 -11.21 -8.63 -28.30
N THR A 63 -11.94 -9.44 -29.05
CA THR A 63 -11.33 -10.52 -29.84
C THR A 63 -11.08 -9.98 -31.25
N SER A 64 -9.98 -10.42 -31.87
CA SER A 64 -9.53 -10.18 -33.26
C SER A 64 -8.47 -9.08 -33.47
N ARG A 65 -7.20 -9.46 -33.35
CA ARG A 65 -6.27 -9.32 -34.50
C ARG A 65 -5.12 -10.34 -34.40
N PRO A 66 -5.09 -11.37 -35.27
CA PRO A 66 -3.91 -12.18 -35.49
C PRO A 66 -2.95 -11.46 -36.46
N ALA A 67 -1.74 -12.02 -36.60
CA ALA A 67 -0.63 -11.65 -37.52
C ALA A 67 0.32 -10.57 -36.96
N SER A 68 1.39 -10.96 -36.25
CA SER A 68 2.71 -11.41 -36.78
C SER A 68 3.64 -10.25 -37.16
N ARG A 69 4.72 -10.08 -36.39
CA ARG A 69 6.04 -9.68 -36.88
C ARG A 69 7.08 -10.06 -35.85
N ASP A 70 7.77 -11.15 -36.15
CA ASP A 70 9.15 -11.41 -35.75
C ASP A 70 9.98 -10.14 -35.96
N GLU A 71 10.71 -9.72 -34.92
CA GLU A 71 11.98 -8.99 -35.01
C GLU A 71 12.66 -9.22 -33.64
N ASP A 72 13.31 -10.37 -33.50
CA ASP A 72 14.43 -10.56 -32.59
C ASP A 72 15.54 -9.57 -33.01
N GLU A 73 15.71 -8.43 -32.32
CA GLU A 73 17.00 -7.75 -32.30
C GLU A 73 17.23 -6.95 -31.01
N PRO A 74 18.31 -7.23 -30.24
CA PRO A 74 18.61 -6.52 -29.00
C PRO A 74 19.39 -5.24 -29.32
N VAL A 75 18.69 -4.12 -29.55
CA VAL A 75 19.34 -2.81 -29.73
C VAL A 75 19.59 -2.11 -28.39
N ILE A 76 20.68 -2.55 -27.75
CA ILE A 76 21.63 -1.77 -26.94
C ILE A 76 21.28 -0.28 -26.74
N ALA A 77 21.18 0.10 -25.47
CA ALA A 77 20.98 1.46 -25.00
C ALA A 77 21.86 2.50 -25.71
N SER A 78 21.23 3.51 -26.29
CA SER A 78 21.89 4.79 -26.56
C SER A 78 20.89 5.91 -26.30
N ALA A 79 21.02 6.49 -25.11
CA ALA A 79 20.27 7.67 -24.69
C ALA A 79 20.45 8.80 -25.73
N PRO A 80 19.36 9.52 -26.10
CA PRO A 80 19.44 10.60 -27.06
C PRO A 80 20.28 11.76 -26.50
N LYS A 81 21.33 12.14 -27.22
CA LYS A 81 22.19 13.30 -26.91
C LYS A 81 21.38 14.60 -27.09
N PHE A 82 21.07 15.27 -25.99
CA PHE A 82 20.49 16.62 -26.00
C PHE A 82 21.60 17.64 -26.31
N THR A 83 21.48 18.35 -27.44
CA THR A 83 22.29 19.55 -27.73
C THR A 83 21.37 20.78 -27.70
N PRO A 84 21.54 21.71 -26.76
CA PRO A 84 20.74 22.93 -26.70
C PRO A 84 21.06 23.85 -27.90
N PRO A 85 20.04 24.54 -28.47
CA PRO A 85 20.21 25.41 -29.63
C PRO A 85 21.07 26.64 -29.29
N ALA A 86 22.00 26.96 -30.20
CA ALA A 86 22.92 28.09 -30.10
C ALA A 86 22.17 29.43 -30.03
N GLU A 87 22.54 30.26 -29.05
CA GLU A 87 22.01 31.60 -28.84
C GLU A 87 22.40 32.51 -30.03
N PRO A 88 21.45 33.27 -30.61
CA PRO A 88 21.72 34.13 -31.76
C PRO A 88 22.54 35.38 -31.36
N PRO A 89 23.54 35.80 -32.13
CA PRO A 89 24.28 37.04 -31.87
C PRO A 89 23.44 38.28 -32.21
N ALA A 90 23.71 39.37 -31.48
CA ALA A 90 23.19 40.72 -31.74
C ALA A 90 23.61 41.30 -33.10
#